data_AF-A8XNA9-F1
#
_entry.id   AF-A8XNA9-F1
#
_cell.length_a   1.000
_cell.length_b   1.000
_cell.length_c   1.000
_cell.angle_alpha   90.00
_cell.angle_beta   90.00
_cell.angle_gamma   90.00
#
_symmetry.space_group_name_H-M   'P 1'
#
loop_
_entity.id
_entity.type
_entity.pdbx_description
1 polymer ?
#
loop_
_entity_poly.entity_id
_entity_poly.type
_entity_poly.pdbx_seq_one_letter_code
_entity_poly.pdbx_strand_id
1 'polypeptide(L)'
;MGNLRISESENLRISESQNLRISESQNLRISESQNLRISESQNLRISESQNLRISESQNLRISESQNLRISESQNLRISESQNLRISESQNLRISESQNLRISESQNLRISESQNLRISESQNLRISESLNLRNLES
;
A
#
# COMPACT_ATOMS: atom_id res chain seq x y z
N MET A 1 11.89 -13.46 -15.63
CA MET A 1 10.80 -13.18 -16.59
C MET A 1 10.69 -11.67 -16.79
N GLY A 2 10.64 -11.22 -18.05
CA GLY A 2 10.84 -9.83 -18.45
C GLY A 2 9.73 -8.86 -18.08
N ASN A 3 9.81 -7.66 -18.66
CA ASN A 3 8.83 -6.59 -18.50
C ASN A 3 7.45 -7.03 -19.01
N LEU A 4 6.48 -7.22 -18.11
CA LEU A 4 5.10 -7.54 -18.45
C LEU A 4 4.23 -6.28 -18.37
N ARG A 5 3.43 -6.05 -19.42
CA ARG A 5 2.44 -4.97 -19.47
C ARG A 5 1.08 -5.56 -19.74
N ILE A 6 0.11 -5.20 -18.93
CA ILE A 6 -1.28 -5.66 -19.04
C ILE A 6 -2.14 -4.41 -19.02
N SER A 7 -2.92 -4.23 -20.08
CA SER A 7 -3.84 -3.09 -20.16
C SER A 7 -5.01 -3.29 -19.21
N GLU A 8 -5.68 -4.44 -19.30
CA GLU A 8 -6.89 -4.72 -18.54
C GLU A 8 -6.98 -6.23 -18.25
N SER A 9 -7.53 -6.58 -17.10
CA SER A 9 -7.85 -7.98 -16.78
C SER A 9 -8.91 -8.09 -15.69
N GLU A 10 -9.91 -8.93 -15.89
CA GLU A 10 -10.89 -9.26 -14.83
C GLU A 10 -10.25 -10.07 -13.70
N ASN A 11 -9.45 -11.08 -14.04
CA ASN A 11 -8.86 -12.01 -13.08
C ASN A 11 -7.43 -12.34 -13.50
N LEU A 12 -6.48 -11.90 -12.70
CA LEU A 12 -5.07 -12.07 -12.99
C LEU A 12 -4.32 -12.63 -11.79
N ARG A 13 -3.53 -13.68 -12.04
CA ARG A 13 -2.64 -14.29 -11.07
C ARG A 13 -1.22 -14.31 -11.63
N ILE A 14 -0.29 -13.74 -10.90
CA ILE A 14 1.11 -13.68 -11.28
C ILE A 14 1.94 -14.24 -10.13
N SER A 15 2.64 -15.33 -10.39
CA SER A 15 3.50 -15.94 -9.37
C SER A 15 4.74 -15.08 -9.13
N GLU A 16 5.40 -14.62 -10.18
CA GLU A 16 6.64 -13.84 -10.06
C GLU A 16 6.78 -12.90 -11.26
N SER A 17 7.27 -11.68 -11.02
CA SER A 17 7.68 -10.77 -12.09
C SER A 17 8.76 -9.79 -11.65
N GLN A 18 9.76 -9.57 -12.49
CA GLN A 18 10.76 -8.54 -12.24
C GLN A 18 10.20 -7.13 -12.46
N ASN A 19 9.36 -6.95 -13.48
CA ASN A 19 8.82 -5.65 -13.86
C ASN A 19 7.41 -5.84 -14.42
N LEU A 20 6.42 -5.36 -13.67
CA LEU A 20 5.02 -5.52 -14.01
C LEU A 20 4.32 -4.16 -14.03
N ARG A 21 3.61 -3.89 -15.12
CA ARG A 21 2.73 -2.73 -15.26
C ARG A 21 1.33 -3.18 -15.60
N ILE A 22 0.37 -2.76 -14.80
CA ILE A 22 -1.04 -3.08 -14.99
C ILE A 22 -1.79 -1.75 -15.03
N SER A 23 -2.58 -1.53 -16.08
CA SER A 23 -3.40 -0.30 -16.14
C SER A 23 -4.63 -0.50 -15.27
N GLU A 24 -5.42 -1.55 -15.55
CA GLU A 24 -6.63 -1.85 -14.79
C GLU A 24 -6.74 -3.34 -14.46
N SER A 25 -7.25 -3.67 -13.27
CA SER A 25 -7.70 -5.04 -12.98
C SER A 25 -8.78 -5.12 -11.91
N GLN A 26 -9.81 -5.94 -12.16
CA GLN A 26 -10.86 -6.19 -11.18
C GLN A 26 -10.35 -7.03 -10.01
N ASN A 27 -9.67 -8.16 -10.28
CA ASN A 27 -9.09 -9.03 -9.27
C ASN A 27 -7.65 -9.43 -9.61
N LEU A 28 -6.71 -8.96 -8.80
CA LEU A 28 -5.29 -9.18 -9.01
C LEU A 28 -4.65 -9.85 -7.79
N ARG A 29 -3.95 -10.96 -8.04
CA ARG A 29 -3.10 -11.63 -7.05
C ARG A 29 -1.69 -11.75 -7.56
N ILE A 30 -0.74 -11.26 -6.79
CA ILE A 30 0.68 -11.30 -7.12
C ILE A 30 1.41 -11.92 -5.93
N SER A 31 2.14 -13.01 -6.15
CA SER A 31 2.94 -13.58 -5.06
C SER A 31 4.21 -12.76 -4.87
N GLU A 32 5.00 -12.54 -5.91
CA GLU A 32 6.24 -11.76 -5.80
C GLU A 32 6.41 -10.79 -6.97
N SER A 33 6.88 -9.57 -6.68
CA SER A 33 7.38 -8.68 -7.73
C SER A 33 8.48 -7.72 -7.27
N GLN A 34 9.54 -7.61 -8.08
CA GLN A 34 10.61 -6.64 -7.84
C GLN A 34 10.14 -5.19 -8.10
N ASN A 35 9.48 -4.94 -9.22
CA ASN A 35 8.92 -3.63 -9.56
C ASN A 35 7.49 -3.76 -10.09
N LEU A 36 6.54 -3.22 -9.35
CA LEU A 36 5.12 -3.27 -9.67
C LEU A 36 4.52 -1.88 -9.75
N ARG A 37 3.84 -1.59 -10.87
CA ARG A 37 3.04 -0.39 -11.06
C ARG A 37 1.62 -0.78 -11.45
N ILE A 38 0.65 -0.29 -10.71
CA ILE A 38 -0.77 -0.52 -10.95
C ILE A 38 -1.45 0.83 -11.00
N SER A 39 -2.21 1.10 -12.06
CA SER A 39 -2.96 2.36 -12.14
C SER A 39 -4.24 2.21 -11.32
N GLU A 40 -5.05 1.20 -11.61
CA GLU A 40 -6.31 0.96 -10.91
C GLU A 40 -6.51 -0.53 -10.61
N SER A 41 -7.06 -0.83 -9.43
CA SER A 41 -7.60 -2.17 -9.15
C SER A 41 -8.71 -2.19 -8.10
N GLN A 42 -9.79 -2.93 -8.35
CA GLN A 42 -10.82 -3.11 -7.32
C GLN A 42 -10.32 -3.99 -6.16
N ASN A 43 -9.74 -5.16 -6.45
CA ASN A 43 -9.27 -6.09 -5.44
C ASN A 43 -7.83 -6.53 -5.72
N LEU A 44 -6.90 -6.10 -4.87
CA LEU A 44 -5.49 -6.37 -5.02
C LEU A 44 -4.93 -7.09 -3.79
N ARG A 45 -4.26 -8.22 -4.04
CA ARG A 45 -3.48 -8.96 -3.03
C ARG A 45 -2.06 -9.15 -3.52
N ILE A 46 -1.10 -8.71 -2.71
CA ILE A 46 0.32 -8.83 -2.99
C ILE A 46 0.98 -9.48 -1.78
N SER A 47 1.67 -10.60 -1.96
CA SER A 47 2.41 -11.21 -0.87
C SER A 47 3.70 -10.45 -0.62
N GLU A 48 4.53 -10.25 -1.64
CA GLU A 48 5.81 -9.56 -1.50
C GLU A 48 6.08 -8.62 -2.68
N SER A 49 6.59 -7.43 -2.39
CA SER A 49 7.17 -6.57 -3.42
C SER A 49 8.30 -5.65 -2.93
N GLN A 50 9.38 -5.56 -3.71
CA GLN A 50 10.46 -4.62 -3.42
C GLN A 50 10.05 -3.16 -3.68
N ASN A 51 9.47 -2.87 -4.85
CA ASN A 51 9.00 -1.53 -5.20
C ASN A 51 7.58 -1.57 -5.77
N LEU A 52 6.64 -0.99 -5.02
CA LEU A 52 5.22 -0.98 -5.37
C LEU A 52 4.69 0.45 -5.49
N ARG A 53 4.05 0.73 -6.62
CA ARG A 53 3.30 1.97 -6.86
C ARG A 53 1.89 1.66 -7.30
N ILE A 54 0.92 2.18 -6.57
CA ILE A 54 -0.51 2.02 -6.86
C ILE A 54 -1.12 3.41 -6.92
N SER A 55 -1.83 3.71 -8.01
CA SER A 55 -2.53 5.00 -8.11
C SER A 55 -3.84 4.92 -7.32
N GLU A 56 -4.69 3.94 -7.65
CA GLU A 56 -5.99 3.77 -6.99
C GLU A 56 -6.28 2.30 -6.70
N SER A 57 -6.90 2.02 -5.54
CA SER A 57 -7.51 0.72 -5.28
C SER A 57 -8.68 0.78 -4.30
N GLN A 58 -9.72 -0.03 -4.52
CA GLN A 58 -10.80 -0.14 -3.54
C GLN A 58 -10.37 -1.01 -2.33
N ASN A 59 -9.81 -2.19 -2.59
CA ASN A 59 -9.42 -3.14 -1.56
C ASN A 59 -8.00 -3.65 -1.80
N LEU A 60 -7.08 -3.23 -0.94
CA LEU A 60 -5.67 -3.56 -1.04
C LEU A 60 -5.18 -4.31 0.20
N ARG A 61 -4.55 -5.47 -0.04
CA ARG A 61 -3.84 -6.25 0.98
C ARG A 61 -2.41 -6.52 0.53
N ILE A 62 -1.45 -6.11 1.35
CA ILE A 62 -0.03 -6.30 1.12
C ILE A 62 0.55 -6.97 2.36
N SER A 63 1.20 -8.12 2.20
CA SER A 63 1.89 -8.75 3.33
C SER A 63 3.21 -8.03 3.58
N GLU A 64 4.09 -7.94 2.59
CA GLU A 64 5.40 -7.30 2.76
C GLU A 64 5.74 -6.38 1.59
N SER A 65 6.30 -5.20 1.90
CA SER A 65 6.96 -4.38 0.88
C SER A 65 8.10 -3.50 1.40
N GLN A 66 9.21 -3.45 0.66
CA GLN A 66 10.33 -2.57 1.00
C GLN A 66 9.97 -1.09 0.75
N ASN A 67 9.43 -0.77 -0.43
CA ASN A 67 9.03 0.59 -0.80
C ASN A 67 7.63 0.61 -1.40
N LEU A 68 6.70 1.24 -0.69
CA LEU A 68 5.30 1.32 -1.06
C LEU A 68 4.84 2.77 -1.20
N ARG A 69 4.24 3.07 -2.36
CA ARG A 69 3.55 4.34 -2.62
C ARG A 69 2.14 4.09 -3.10
N ILE A 70 1.18 4.67 -2.41
CA ILE A 70 -0.24 4.56 -2.72
C ILE A 70 -0.78 5.98 -2.80
N SER A 71 -1.45 6.32 -3.91
CA SER A 71 -2.08 7.64 -4.02
C SER A 71 -3.42 7.63 -3.30
N GLU A 72 -4.31 6.73 -3.68
CA GLU A 72 -5.64 6.60 -3.07
C GLU A 72 -6.00 5.14 -2.80
N SER A 73 -6.67 4.90 -1.67
CA SER A 73 -7.29 3.61 -1.38
C SER A 73 -8.52 3.72 -0.50
N GLN A 74 -9.57 2.94 -0.75
CA GLN A 74 -10.69 2.87 0.21
C GLN A 74 -10.33 2.01 1.43
N ASN A 75 -9.87 0.78 1.21
CA ASN A 75 -9.54 -0.15 2.29
C ASN A 75 -8.12 -0.71 2.10
N LEU A 76 -7.22 -0.33 3.00
CA LEU A 76 -5.83 -0.72 2.94
C LEU A 76 -5.41 -1.51 4.18
N ARG A 77 -4.83 -2.68 3.96
CA ARG A 77 -4.18 -3.49 4.99
C ARG A 77 -2.77 -3.83 4.58
N ILE A 78 -1.81 -3.46 5.42
CA ILE A 78 -0.39 -3.71 5.22
C ILE A 78 0.12 -4.41 6.48
N SER A 79 0.71 -5.59 6.33
CA SER A 79 1.34 -6.24 7.48
C SER A 79 2.68 -5.56 7.77
N GLU A 80 3.59 -5.53 6.81
CA GLU A 80 4.95 -5.02 7.03
C GLU A 80 5.41 -4.12 5.87
N SER A 81 6.05 -3.01 6.20
CA SER A 81 6.77 -2.21 5.19
C SER A 81 7.92 -1.38 5.74
N GLN A 82 9.06 -1.36 5.06
CA GLN A 82 10.15 -0.46 5.44
C GLN A 82 9.80 1.01 5.18
N ASN A 83 9.34 1.35 3.97
CA ASN A 83 9.03 2.73 3.59
C ASN A 83 7.65 2.82 2.95
N LEU A 84 6.72 3.46 3.66
CA LEU A 84 5.34 3.60 3.25
C LEU A 84 4.95 5.07 3.10
N ARG A 85 4.42 5.41 1.92
CA ARG A 85 3.81 6.71 1.63
C ARG A 85 2.39 6.53 1.11
N ILE A 86 1.44 7.15 1.79
CA ILE A 86 0.02 7.12 1.43
C ILE A 86 -0.45 8.57 1.33
N SER A 87 -1.07 8.93 0.21
CA SER A 87 -1.65 10.27 0.09
C SER A 87 -3.00 10.27 0.79
N GLU A 88 -3.93 9.43 0.37
CA GLU A 88 -5.29 9.38 0.90
C GLU A 88 -5.76 7.94 1.16
N SER A 89 -6.48 7.74 2.26
CA SER A 89 -7.15 6.46 2.53
C SER A 89 -8.41 6.64 3.37
N GLN A 90 -9.47 5.87 3.08
CA GLN A 90 -10.66 5.86 3.95
C GLN A 90 -10.40 5.02 5.21
N ASN A 91 -9.91 3.79 5.04
CA ASN A 91 -9.61 2.87 6.15
C ASN A 91 -8.22 2.26 5.98
N LEU A 92 -7.32 2.61 6.89
CA LEU A 92 -5.93 2.17 6.88
C LEU A 92 -5.59 1.37 8.13
N ARG A 93 -5.08 0.16 7.92
CA ARG A 93 -4.50 -0.69 8.97
C ARG A 93 -3.09 -1.11 8.61
N ILE A 94 -2.15 -0.80 9.49
CA ILE A 94 -0.73 -1.12 9.34
C ILE A 94 -0.30 -1.87 10.60
N SER A 95 0.27 -3.06 10.45
CA SER A 95 0.83 -3.77 11.61
C SER A 95 2.19 -3.19 11.97
N GLU A 96 3.13 -3.14 11.04
CA GLU A 96 4.49 -2.64 11.29
C GLU A 96 5.00 -1.79 10.13
N SER A 97 5.69 -0.69 10.45
CA SER A 97 6.48 0.03 9.45
C SER A 97 7.67 0.79 10.04
N GLN A 98 8.83 0.75 9.39
CA GLN A 98 9.96 1.57 9.83
C GLN A 98 9.69 3.07 9.58
N ASN A 99 9.30 3.45 8.36
CA ASN A 99 9.03 4.84 7.99
C ASN A 99 7.66 4.98 7.32
N LEU A 100 6.76 5.68 8.00
CA LEU A 100 5.39 5.87 7.56
C LEU A 100 5.08 7.36 7.39
N ARG A 101 4.62 7.74 6.19
CA ARG A 101 4.07 9.06 5.90
C ARG A 101 2.66 8.94 5.32
N ILE A 102 1.71 9.56 6.00
CA ILE A 102 0.30 9.59 5.61
C ILE A 102 -0.11 11.06 5.49
N SER A 103 -0.72 11.43 4.37
CA SER A 103 -1.23 12.79 4.21
C SER A 103 -2.62 12.90 4.84
N GLU A 104 -3.57 12.07 4.40
CA GLU A 104 -4.93 12.05 4.94
C GLU A 104 -5.42 10.63 5.16
N SER A 105 -6.16 10.41 6.26
CA SER A 105 -6.91 9.17 6.46
C SER A 105 -8.13 9.35 7.36
N GLN A 106 -9.32 8.90 6.95
CA GLN A 106 -10.49 8.95 7.86
C GLN A 106 -10.28 8.05 9.08
N ASN A 107 -9.93 6.78 8.89
CA ASN A 107 -9.69 5.83 9.97
C ASN A 107 -8.30 5.21 9.85
N LEU A 108 -7.43 5.53 10.80
CA LEU A 108 -6.04 5.07 10.83
C LEU A 108 -5.76 4.23 12.07
N ARG A 109 -5.32 2.98 11.86
CA ARG A 109 -4.80 2.11 12.91
C ARG A 109 -3.40 1.63 12.57
N ILE A 110 -2.45 1.90 13.48
CA ILE A 110 -1.06 1.49 13.37
C ILE A 110 -0.69 0.73 14.65
N SER A 111 -0.16 -0.50 14.52
CA SER A 111 0.33 -1.21 15.70
C SER A 111 1.72 -0.72 16.09
N GLU A 112 2.68 -0.72 15.16
CA GLU A 112 4.06 -0.32 15.44
C GLU A 112 4.64 0.53 14.31
N SER A 113 5.42 1.55 14.68
CA SER A 113 6.31 2.23 13.73
C SER A 113 7.55 2.84 14.36
N GLN A 114 8.66 2.95 13.62
CA GLN A 114 9.81 3.71 14.12
C GLN A 114 9.62 5.22 13.89
N ASN A 115 9.31 5.63 12.66
CA ASN A 115 9.09 7.02 12.29
C ASN A 115 7.72 7.18 11.64
N LEU A 116 6.87 7.99 12.25
CA LEU A 116 5.50 8.23 11.82
C LEU A 116 5.24 9.72 11.60
N ARG A 117 4.80 10.06 10.40
CA ARG A 117 4.28 11.39 10.06
C ARG A 117 2.87 11.30 9.52
N ILE A 118 1.94 11.97 10.19
CA ILE A 118 0.53 12.07 9.78
C ILE A 118 0.20 13.55 9.63
N SER A 119 -0.48 13.92 8.55
CA SER A 119 -0.94 15.31 8.37
C SER A 119 -2.37 15.46 8.87
N GLU A 120 -3.29 14.62 8.41
CA GLU A 120 -4.68 14.66 8.86
C GLU A 120 -5.23 13.25 9.11
N SER A 121 -5.97 13.09 10.22
CA SER A 121 -6.81 11.92 10.42
C SER A 121 -8.00 12.22 11.32
N GLN A 122 -9.19 11.71 10.97
CA GLN A 122 -10.39 11.88 11.81
C GLN A 122 -10.36 10.93 13.01
N ASN A 123 -9.97 9.67 12.80
CA ASN A 123 -9.88 8.65 13.85
C ASN A 123 -8.51 7.99 13.82
N LEU A 124 -7.65 8.36 14.77
CA LEU A 124 -6.28 7.85 14.89
C LEU A 124 -6.12 6.89 16.09
N ARG A 125 -5.56 5.71 15.83
CA ARG A 125 -5.11 4.77 16.88
C ARG A 125 -3.69 4.28 16.56
N ILE A 126 -2.76 4.55 17.47
CA ILE A 126 -1.37 4.09 17.39
C ILE A 126 -1.05 3.35 18.68
N SER A 127 -0.57 2.10 18.60
CA SER A 127 -0.14 1.38 19.80
C SER A 127 1.28 1.78 20.21
N GLU A 128 2.22 1.79 19.26
CA GLU A 128 3.62 2.15 19.50
C GLU A 128 4.21 2.97 18.35
N SER A 129 4.94 4.04 18.71
CA SER A 129 5.79 4.76 17.77
C SER A 129 6.99 5.38 18.50
N LEU A 130 8.20 5.18 17.97
CA LEU A 130 9.40 5.81 18.54
C LEU A 130 9.43 7.32 18.26
N ASN A 131 9.05 7.73 17.04
CA ASN A 131 9.04 9.12 16.60
C ASN A 131 7.73 9.46 15.87
N LEU A 132 6.76 10.00 16.61
CA LEU A 132 5.49 10.49 16.05
C LEU A 132 5.53 12.01 15.79
N ARG A 133 5.20 12.42 14.57
CA ARG A 133 4.88 13.80 14.19
C ARG A 133 3.47 13.85 13.62
N ASN A 134 2.53 14.35 14.41
CA ASN A 134 1.16 14.61 13.97
C ASN A 134 1.01 16.11 13.70
N LEU A 135 0.59 16.47 12.48
CA LEU A 135 0.45 17.85 12.02
C LEU A 135 -1.03 18.23 11.91
N GLU A 136 -1.79 18.03 12.99
CA GLU A 136 -3.19 18.47 13.03
C GLU A 136 -3.24 20.00 12.91
N SER A 137 -3.93 20.50 11.88
CA SER A 137 -4.35 21.89 11.74
C SER A 137 -5.87 21.97 11.83
#